data_AF-A0A931WTS5-F1
#
_entry.id   AF-A0A931WTS5-F1
#
_cell.length_a   1.000
_cell.length_b   1.000
_cell.length_c   1.000
_cell.angle_alpha   90.00
_cell.angle_beta   90.00
_cell.angle_gamma   90.00
#
_symmetry.space_group_name_H-M   'P 1'
#
loop_
_entity.id
_entity.type
_entity.pdbx_description
1 polymer ?
#
loop_
_entity_poly.entity_id
_entity_poly.type
_entity_poly.pdbx_seq_one_letter_code
_entity_poly.pdbx_strand_id
1 'polypeptide(L)'
;MPHHGWSDPGITPLNSVQYYENVVKALGGAAKTSKSIRLFMIPGMNHCRGGAGTDTFDGIGALAEWVEKGKAPDQIPASRLTSGKVDRTRPLCPYPQAAAYKGSGSTDDAANFECK
;
A
#
# COMPACT_ATOMS: atom_id res chain seq x y z
N MET A 1 -4.80 8.47 5.17
CA MET A 1 -4.04 7.32 4.64
C MET A 1 -3.58 7.62 3.22
N PRO A 2 -2.36 8.14 3.03
CA PRO A 2 -1.80 8.39 1.70
C PRO A 2 -1.37 7.10 0.99
N HIS A 3 -1.48 7.10 -0.34
CA HIS A 3 -0.97 6.04 -1.21
C HIS A 3 -0.37 6.66 -2.49
N HIS A 4 0.58 5.95 -3.12
CA HIS A 4 1.19 6.38 -4.39
C HIS A 4 1.69 5.16 -5.18
N GLY A 5 1.52 5.19 -6.50
CA GLY A 5 2.07 4.18 -7.40
C GLY A 5 3.57 4.36 -7.64
N TRP A 6 4.35 3.29 -7.49
CA TRP A 6 5.80 3.34 -7.79
C TRP A 6 6.11 3.61 -9.26
N SER A 7 5.14 3.42 -10.15
CA SER A 7 5.26 3.61 -11.59
C SER A 7 4.49 4.83 -12.09
N ASP A 8 4.15 5.77 -11.21
CA ASP A 8 3.50 7.04 -11.58
C ASP A 8 4.44 7.85 -12.52
N PRO A 9 4.05 8.07 -13.79
CA PRO A 9 4.86 8.82 -14.74
C PRO A 9 4.68 10.35 -14.63
N GLY A 10 3.65 10.81 -13.93
CA GLY A 10 3.28 12.22 -13.82
C GLY A 10 3.85 12.88 -12.57
N ILE A 11 3.69 12.23 -11.41
CA ILE A 11 4.19 12.72 -10.13
C ILE A 11 5.20 11.71 -9.60
N THR A 12 6.41 12.16 -9.28
CA THR A 12 7.42 11.23 -8.76
C THR A 12 6.98 10.62 -7.42
N PRO A 13 6.98 9.28 -7.26
CA PRO A 13 6.64 8.62 -6.01
C PRO A 13 7.61 8.98 -4.88
N LEU A 14 8.84 9.40 -5.21
CA LEU A 14 9.84 9.83 -4.23
C LEU A 14 9.41 11.07 -3.44
N ASN A 15 8.54 11.92 -3.99
CA ASN A 15 8.00 13.05 -3.25
C ASN A 15 7.13 12.60 -2.07
N SER A 16 6.32 11.55 -2.26
CA SER A 16 5.50 11.00 -1.18
C SER A 16 6.34 10.31 -0.11
N VAL A 17 7.39 9.60 -0.52
CA VAL A 17 8.37 9.00 0.41
C VAL A 17 9.05 10.10 1.23
N GLN A 18 9.63 11.11 0.57
CA GLN A 18 10.31 12.20 1.24
C GLN A 18 9.38 12.97 2.19
N TYR A 19 8.14 13.24 1.77
CA TYR A 19 7.15 13.86 2.64
C TYR A 19 6.86 13.02 3.88
N TYR A 20 6.63 11.72 3.71
CA TYR A 20 6.35 10.82 4.83
C TYR A 20 7.54 10.73 5.79
N GLU A 21 8.77 10.63 5.28
CA GLU A 21 9.99 10.63 6.11
C GLU A 21 10.15 11.94 6.90
N ASN A 22 9.83 13.09 6.28
CA ASN A 22 9.84 14.38 6.97
C ASN A 22 8.78 14.45 8.08
N VAL A 23 7.58 13.91 7.84
CA VAL A 23 6.54 13.78 8.87
C VAL A 23 7.00 12.86 10.01
N VAL A 24 7.61 11.72 9.68
CA VAL A 24 8.17 10.79 10.67
C VAL A 24 9.21 11.49 11.55
N LYS A 25 10.09 12.29 10.96
CA LYS A 25 11.06 13.10 11.69
C LYS A 25 10.39 14.14 12.59
N ALA A 26 9.40 14.86 12.08
CA ALA A 26 8.69 15.91 12.81
C ALA A 26 7.87 15.37 14.00
N LEU A 27 7.29 14.18 13.87
CA LEU A 27 6.46 13.56 14.91
C LEU A 27 7.27 12.72 15.91
N GLY A 28 8.61 12.69 15.80
CA GLY A 28 9.48 12.01 16.73
C GLY A 28 9.54 10.49 16.54
N GLY A 29 9.48 10.02 15.29
CA GLY A 29 9.79 8.65 14.89
C GLY A 29 8.60 7.86 14.33
N ALA A 30 8.94 6.71 13.73
CA ALA A 30 7.98 5.86 13.02
C ALA A 30 6.89 5.32 13.95
N ALA A 31 7.25 4.94 15.19
CA ALA A 31 6.31 4.38 16.17
C ALA A 31 5.22 5.38 16.62
N LYS A 32 5.50 6.68 16.60
CA LYS A 32 4.49 7.72 16.89
C LYS A 32 3.66 8.01 15.66
N THR A 33 4.31 8.10 14.50
CA THR A 33 3.67 8.44 13.23
C THR A 33 2.68 7.37 12.76
N SER A 34 3.05 6.09 12.88
CA SER A 34 2.24 4.95 12.42
C SER A 34 0.88 4.80 13.15
N LYS A 35 0.69 5.52 14.26
CA LYS A 35 -0.58 5.63 15.00
C LYS A 35 -1.61 6.52 14.32
N SER A 36 -1.17 7.42 13.42
CA SER A 36 -2.03 8.41 12.78
C SER A 36 -1.88 8.48 11.26
N ILE A 37 -0.71 8.11 10.73
CA ILE A 37 -0.40 8.18 9.30
C ILE A 37 0.36 6.90 8.90
N ARG A 38 -0.14 6.22 7.87
CA ARG A 38 0.53 5.10 7.19
C ARG A 38 0.50 5.36 5.68
N LEU A 39 1.68 5.35 5.06
CA LEU A 39 1.86 5.49 3.61
C LEU A 39 1.85 4.10 2.97
N PHE A 40 1.09 3.92 1.89
CA PHE A 40 1.06 2.67 1.11
C PHE A 40 1.63 2.92 -0.28
N MET A 41 2.80 2.36 -0.56
CA MET A 41 3.45 2.46 -1.87
C MET A 41 3.09 1.22 -2.70
N ILE A 42 2.59 1.42 -3.93
CA ILE A 42 1.95 0.36 -4.71
C ILE A 42 2.84 0.01 -5.92
N PRO A 43 3.56 -1.14 -5.89
CA PRO A 43 4.42 -1.55 -7.01
C PRO A 43 3.63 -1.76 -8.29
N GLY A 44 4.11 -1.16 -9.39
CA GLY A 44 3.52 -1.30 -10.71
C GLY A 44 2.22 -0.54 -10.94
N MET A 45 1.70 0.20 -9.94
CA MET A 45 0.60 1.13 -10.17
C MET A 45 1.14 2.43 -10.78
N ASN A 46 0.43 2.95 -11.77
CA ASN A 46 0.73 4.24 -12.41
C ASN A 46 0.10 5.41 -11.63
N HIS A 47 -0.24 6.50 -12.32
CA HIS A 47 -0.90 7.67 -11.75
C HIS A 47 -2.31 7.34 -11.25
N CYS A 48 -2.46 7.21 -9.93
CA CYS A 48 -3.68 6.86 -9.19
C CYS A 48 -4.30 5.48 -9.48
N ARG A 49 -4.12 4.92 -10.67
CA ARG A 49 -4.69 3.65 -11.14
C ARG A 49 -3.93 3.11 -12.35
N GLY A 50 -4.28 1.88 -12.75
CA GLY A 50 -3.69 1.18 -13.88
C GLY A 50 -2.24 0.79 -13.66
N GLY A 51 -1.62 0.27 -14.72
CA GLY A 51 -0.28 -0.31 -14.67
C GLY A 51 -0.31 -1.83 -14.43
N ALA A 52 0.85 -2.41 -14.15
CA ALA A 52 1.00 -3.87 -13.98
C ALA A 52 0.72 -4.35 -12.54
N GLY A 53 0.54 -3.42 -11.61
CA GLY A 53 0.34 -3.63 -10.17
C GLY A 53 -1.11 -3.91 -9.76
N THR A 54 -1.30 -4.16 -8.46
CA THR A 54 -2.62 -4.33 -7.83
C THR A 54 -3.17 -2.96 -7.41
N ASP A 55 -3.83 -2.27 -8.33
CA ASP A 55 -4.31 -0.89 -8.19
C ASP A 55 -5.74 -0.78 -7.64
N THR A 56 -6.45 -1.90 -7.48
CA THR A 56 -7.84 -1.94 -7.02
C THR A 56 -7.91 -2.38 -5.56
N PHE A 57 -8.35 -1.49 -4.67
CA PHE A 57 -8.45 -1.71 -3.22
C PHE A 57 -9.46 -0.74 -2.57
N ASP A 58 -9.95 -1.08 -1.38
CA ASP A 58 -10.84 -0.21 -0.60
C ASP A 58 -10.08 0.61 0.45
N GLY A 59 -9.51 1.75 0.01
CA GLY A 59 -8.80 2.67 0.90
C GLY A 59 -9.73 3.46 1.84
N ILE A 60 -10.99 3.68 1.45
CA ILE A 60 -11.96 4.45 2.25
C ILE A 60 -12.49 3.59 3.39
N GLY A 61 -12.87 2.34 3.13
CA GLY A 61 -13.27 1.40 4.17
C GLY A 61 -12.14 1.15 5.18
N ALA A 62 -10.91 0.99 4.70
CA ALA A 62 -9.75 0.87 5.58
C ALA A 62 -9.50 2.13 6.44
N LEU A 63 -9.79 3.32 5.93
CA LEU A 63 -9.74 4.56 6.71
C LEU A 63 -10.88 4.64 7.73
N ALA A 64 -12.09 4.25 7.34
CA ALA A 64 -13.26 4.24 8.24
C ALA A 64 -13.04 3.28 9.42
N GLU A 65 -12.58 2.04 9.17
CA GLU A 65 -12.22 1.08 10.23
C GLU A 65 -11.17 1.65 11.20
N TRP A 66 -10.20 2.41 10.68
CA TRP A 66 -9.19 3.03 11.51
C TRP A 66 -9.78 4.15 12.38
N VAL A 67 -10.50 5.09 11.78
CA VAL A 67 -11.03 6.27 12.48
C VAL A 67 -12.13 5.88 13.47
N GLU A 68 -13.05 5.02 13.07
CA GLU A 68 -14.26 4.70 13.83
C GLU A 68 -14.06 3.58 14.84
N LYS A 69 -13.16 2.64 14.56
CA LYS A 69 -12.96 1.43 15.38
C LYS A 69 -11.54 1.29 15.94
N GLY A 70 -10.67 2.27 15.67
CA GLY A 70 -9.27 2.23 16.11
C GLY A 70 -8.43 1.15 15.42
N LYS A 71 -8.91 0.55 14.32
CA LYS A 71 -8.24 -0.54 13.62
C LYS A 71 -7.35 -0.01 12.49
N ALA A 72 -6.12 0.35 12.84
CA ALA A 72 -5.15 0.78 11.85
C ALA A 72 -4.79 -0.38 10.88
N PRO A 73 -4.72 -0.15 9.56
CA PRO A 73 -4.50 -1.22 8.59
C PRO A 73 -3.03 -1.64 8.58
N ASP A 74 -2.73 -2.84 9.07
CA ASP A 74 -1.39 -3.46 8.94
C ASP A 74 -1.12 -3.96 7.52
N GLN A 75 -2.17 -4.18 6.75
CA GLN A 75 -2.15 -4.43 5.32
C GLN A 75 -3.51 -4.08 4.71
N ILE A 76 -3.56 -3.79 3.41
CA ILE A 76 -4.81 -3.58 2.67
C ILE A 76 -4.87 -4.59 1.53
N PRO A 77 -5.91 -5.44 1.44
CA PRO A 77 -6.08 -6.33 0.29
C PRO A 77 -6.22 -5.52 -1.00
N ALA A 78 -5.41 -5.84 -2.00
CA ALA A 78 -5.49 -5.23 -3.32
C ALA A 78 -5.49 -6.29 -4.41
N SER A 79 -6.07 -5.91 -5.54
CA SER A 79 -6.21 -6.75 -6.73
C SER A 79 -5.79 -6.00 -7.99
N ARG A 80 -5.36 -6.75 -8.99
CA ARG A 80 -5.24 -6.30 -10.37
C ARG A 80 -6.38 -6.93 -11.16
N LEU A 81 -7.01 -6.12 -12.01
CA LEU A 81 -8.07 -6.59 -12.90
C LEU A 81 -7.57 -6.57 -14.34
N THR A 82 -7.63 -7.72 -15.00
CA THR A 82 -7.44 -7.85 -16.46
C THR A 82 -8.77 -8.20 -17.08
N SER A 83 -9.26 -7.35 -17.99
CA SER A 83 -10.57 -7.51 -18.63
C SER A 83 -11.72 -7.71 -17.62
N GLY A 84 -11.69 -6.96 -16.51
CA GLY A 84 -12.70 -7.00 -15.45
C GLY A 84 -12.61 -8.21 -14.51
N LYS A 85 -11.63 -9.09 -14.67
CA LYS A 85 -11.41 -10.27 -13.82
C LYS A 85 -10.17 -10.09 -12.96
N VAL A 86 -10.27 -10.46 -11.68
CA VAL A 86 -9.11 -10.49 -10.79
C VAL A 86 -8.17 -11.58 -11.28
N ASP A 87 -6.95 -11.18 -11.64
CA ASP A 87 -5.90 -12.11 -12.10
C ASP A 87 -4.69 -12.14 -11.16
N ARG A 88 -4.61 -11.19 -10.22
CA ARG A 88 -3.55 -11.10 -9.22
C ARG A 88 -4.04 -10.37 -7.98
N THR A 89 -3.59 -10.83 -6.81
CA THR A 89 -3.84 -10.19 -5.52
C THR A 89 -2.55 -10.00 -4.73
N ARG A 90 -2.47 -8.92 -3.94
CA ARG A 90 -1.36 -8.63 -3.03
C ARG A 90 -1.86 -7.93 -1.76
N PRO A 91 -1.20 -8.10 -0.61
CA PRO A 91 -1.33 -7.15 0.48
C PRO A 91 -0.56 -5.87 0.13
N LEU A 92 -1.22 -4.71 0.22
CA LEU A 92 -0.51 -3.43 0.27
C LEU A 92 0.05 -3.26 1.67
N CYS A 93 1.34 -3.00 1.75
CA CYS A 93 2.06 -2.92 3.01
C CYS A 93 2.34 -1.45 3.39
N PRO A 94 2.31 -1.12 4.70
CA PRO A 94 2.68 0.19 5.17
C PRO A 94 4.19 0.41 4.97
N TYR A 95 4.56 1.46 4.25
CA TYR A 95 5.95 1.85 4.02
C TYR A 95 6.71 2.02 5.37
N PRO A 96 7.95 1.50 5.48
CA PRO A 96 8.83 1.00 4.41
C PRO A 96 8.66 -0.48 4.05
N GLN A 97 7.69 -1.19 4.63
CA GLN A 97 7.48 -2.60 4.33
C GLN A 97 7.02 -2.81 2.89
N ALA A 98 7.34 -3.99 2.34
CA ALA A 98 6.88 -4.46 1.05
C ALA A 98 6.29 -5.86 1.15
N ALA A 99 5.44 -6.22 0.18
CA ALA A 99 4.90 -7.57 0.09
C ALA A 99 6.02 -8.53 -0.35
N ALA A 100 6.51 -9.34 0.59
CA ALA A 100 7.51 -10.36 0.35
C ALA A 100 6.84 -11.73 0.13
N TYR A 101 7.27 -12.44 -0.91
CA TYR A 101 6.78 -13.79 -1.19
C TYR A 101 7.31 -14.78 -0.15
N LYS A 102 6.45 -15.65 0.38
CA LYS A 102 6.78 -16.63 1.41
C LYS A 102 7.57 -17.84 0.88
N GLY A 103 7.85 -17.90 -0.42
CA GLY A 103 8.69 -18.93 -1.05
C GLY A 103 7.94 -20.14 -1.61
N SER A 104 6.63 -20.26 -1.39
CA SER A 104 5.80 -21.34 -1.94
C SER A 104 4.37 -20.88 -2.25
N GLY A 105 3.70 -21.61 -3.14
CA GLY A 105 2.35 -21.29 -3.62
C GLY A 105 2.33 -20.49 -4.94
N SER A 106 1.14 -20.02 -5.32
CA SER A 106 0.99 -19.15 -6.49
C SER A 106 1.51 -17.75 -6.18
N THR A 107 2.29 -17.17 -7.08
CA THR A 107 2.69 -15.76 -6.98
C THR A 107 1.57 -14.80 -7.37
N ASP A 108 0.41 -15.27 -7.84
CA ASP A 108 -0.76 -14.41 -8.08
C ASP A 108 -1.71 -14.32 -6.87
N ASP A 109 -1.45 -15.10 -5.83
CA ASP A 109 -2.27 -15.18 -4.61
C ASP A 109 -1.63 -14.43 -3.44
N ALA A 110 -2.35 -13.44 -2.89
CA ALA A 110 -1.96 -12.64 -1.73
C ALA A 110 -1.67 -13.49 -0.49
N ALA A 111 -2.32 -14.65 -0.34
CA ALA A 111 -2.09 -15.55 0.79
C ALA A 111 -0.66 -16.07 0.85
N ASN A 112 0.11 -15.99 -0.24
CA ASN A 112 1.50 -16.40 -0.31
C ASN A 112 2.49 -15.24 -0.09
N PHE A 113 2.01 -14.08 0.35
CA PHE A 113 2.82 -12.91 0.67
C PHE A 113 2.64 -12.48 2.12
N GLU A 114 3.60 -11.73 2.62
CA GLU A 114 3.57 -11.09 3.93
C GLU A 114 4.28 -9.73 3.86
N CYS A 115 3.86 -8.78 4.70
CA CYS A 115 4.53 -7.49 4.79
C CYS A 115 5.81 -7.61 5.63
N LYS A 116 6.94 -7.25 5.02
CA LYS A 116 8.27 -7.28 5.63
C LYS A 116 9.07 -6.03 5.30
#